data_AF-A0A9D4EUW3-F1
#
_entry.id   AF-A0A9D4EUW3-F1
#
_cell.length_a   1.000
_cell.length_b   1.000
_cell.length_c   1.000
_cell.angle_alpha   90.00
_cell.angle_beta   90.00
_cell.angle_gamma   90.00
#
_symmetry.space_group_name_H-M   'P 1'
#
loop_
_entity.id
_entity.type
_entity.pdbx_description
1 polymer ?
#
loop_
_entity_poly.entity_id
_entity_poly.type
_entity_poly.pdbx_seq_one_letter_code
_entity_poly.pdbx_strand_id
1 'polypeptide(L)'
;MLMAAKKCLHVAAFGAWDTCMSEALASQRSDKCYPCPLVGGDYSTRTGMLLRDTFQPALHLLREHLAETIEPSHGGMPAMGCEVVAVAIRLVATSGASLHWCRTKTHQYLGSMAVGNFLLISQTDLKLLVDETRTSLYQLQMVTKALGHKEAGDSLSPMATQLGHIMDSLQSVSSQSMKQFSRNVSTSAHEYFKTHMPPAKVWRKKADNGGPSDHNLYIEHVLETVLEPVLEGVSKLKQTVQLSVVSQATEAVCQAWMNFILQEKIKFSYDGACQLGVDARYMRTWLQQSIAMEIVRQSILDLPVLKTLTGAIMLLMRQPSRRSSSKFRESSSGHDLASDCINGVRSVYESEDCVSHVANHSEWLSLRMQGGGRSWRGISGCLNPDAQ
;
A
#
# COMPACT_ATOMS: atom_id res chain seq x y z
N MET A 1 -50.15 -13.23 -24.17
CA MET A 1 -48.92 -12.57 -24.66
C MET A 1 -47.94 -12.25 -23.52
N LEU A 2 -48.37 -11.62 -22.41
CA LEU A 2 -47.49 -11.28 -21.27
C LEU A 2 -46.72 -12.47 -20.67
N MET A 3 -47.38 -13.61 -20.42
CA MET A 3 -46.74 -14.83 -19.87
C MET A 3 -45.65 -15.40 -20.78
N ALA A 4 -45.89 -15.40 -22.10
CA ALA A 4 -44.93 -15.88 -23.08
C ALA A 4 -43.70 -14.95 -23.15
N ALA A 5 -43.91 -13.64 -23.07
CA ALA A 5 -42.83 -12.65 -23.01
C ALA A 5 -41.96 -12.82 -21.74
N LYS A 6 -42.57 -13.00 -20.56
CA LYS A 6 -41.83 -13.27 -19.31
C LYS A 6 -41.00 -14.54 -19.39
N LYS A 7 -41.58 -15.63 -19.90
CA LYS A 7 -40.84 -16.88 -20.09
C LYS A 7 -39.68 -16.73 -21.07
N CYS A 8 -39.86 -15.97 -22.16
CA CYS A 8 -38.77 -15.66 -23.09
C CYS A 8 -37.67 -14.83 -22.43
N LEU A 9 -38.02 -13.85 -21.59
CA LEU A 9 -37.06 -13.04 -20.84
C LEU A 9 -36.22 -13.91 -19.90
N HIS A 10 -36.85 -14.81 -19.13
CA HIS A 10 -36.15 -15.74 -18.26
C HIS A 10 -35.19 -16.65 -19.01
N VAL A 11 -35.64 -17.26 -20.11
CA VAL A 11 -34.81 -18.14 -20.94
C VAL A 11 -33.63 -17.36 -21.53
N ALA A 12 -33.86 -16.15 -22.04
CA ALA A 12 -32.81 -15.29 -22.59
C ALA A 12 -31.79 -14.88 -21.52
N ALA A 13 -32.24 -14.46 -20.34
CA ALA A 13 -31.37 -14.06 -19.24
C ALA A 13 -30.56 -15.24 -18.69
N PHE A 14 -31.14 -16.44 -18.59
CA PHE A 14 -30.41 -17.63 -18.18
C PHE A 14 -29.39 -18.06 -19.24
N GLY A 15 -29.74 -18.04 -20.54
CA GLY A 15 -28.79 -18.31 -21.61
C GLY A 15 -27.63 -17.29 -21.66
N ALA A 16 -27.93 -16.02 -21.43
CA ALA A 16 -26.92 -14.97 -21.30
C ALA A 16 -26.00 -15.23 -20.09
N TRP A 17 -26.57 -15.58 -18.93
CA TRP A 17 -25.80 -15.95 -17.74
C TRP A 17 -24.90 -17.17 -18.01
N ASP A 18 -25.42 -18.23 -18.63
CA ASP A 18 -24.66 -19.46 -18.91
C ASP A 18 -23.47 -19.15 -19.84
N THR A 19 -23.67 -18.27 -20.83
CA THR A 19 -22.63 -17.81 -21.75
C THR A 19 -21.56 -17.02 -21.01
N CYS A 20 -21.95 -15.96 -20.28
CA CYS A 20 -21.01 -15.12 -19.51
C CYS A 20 -20.23 -15.93 -18.48
N MET A 21 -20.91 -16.83 -17.75
CA MET A 21 -20.27 -17.67 -16.74
C MET A 21 -19.27 -18.63 -17.37
N SER A 22 -19.60 -19.24 -18.51
CA SER A 22 -18.69 -20.14 -19.23
C SER A 22 -17.44 -19.40 -19.72
N GLU A 23 -17.61 -18.19 -20.26
CA GLU A 23 -16.50 -17.33 -20.67
C GLU A 23 -15.63 -16.89 -19.49
N ALA A 24 -16.26 -16.50 -18.38
CA ALA A 24 -15.57 -16.12 -17.16
C ALA A 24 -14.71 -17.29 -16.65
N LEU A 25 -15.28 -18.49 -16.53
CA LEU A 25 -14.58 -19.70 -16.07
C LEU A 25 -13.43 -20.10 -16.99
N ALA A 26 -13.61 -19.99 -18.31
CA ALA A 26 -12.52 -20.22 -19.28
C ALA A 26 -11.40 -19.17 -19.13
N SER A 27 -11.77 -17.91 -18.90
CA SER A 27 -10.83 -16.82 -18.67
C SER A 27 -10.03 -17.02 -17.38
N GLN A 28 -10.63 -17.52 -16.29
CA GLN A 28 -9.90 -17.76 -15.02
C GLN A 28 -8.62 -18.60 -15.18
N ARG A 29 -8.61 -19.53 -16.15
CA ARG A 29 -7.48 -20.44 -16.43
C ARG A 29 -6.43 -19.84 -17.36
N SER A 30 -6.83 -18.93 -18.25
CA SER A 30 -5.98 -18.41 -19.34
C SER A 30 -5.52 -16.98 -19.11
N ASP A 31 -6.20 -16.24 -18.24
CA ASP A 31 -5.94 -14.82 -18.02
C ASP A 31 -4.65 -14.58 -17.23
N LYS A 32 -3.74 -13.85 -17.88
CA LYS A 32 -2.49 -13.34 -17.31
C LYS A 32 -2.70 -12.11 -16.42
N CYS A 33 -3.95 -11.67 -16.25
CA CYS A 33 -4.38 -10.59 -15.37
C CYS A 33 -3.71 -9.26 -15.73
N TYR A 34 -3.64 -8.95 -17.02
CA TYR A 34 -3.16 -7.66 -17.50
C TYR A 34 -4.22 -6.56 -17.31
N PRO A 35 -3.80 -5.30 -17.14
CA PRO A 35 -4.75 -4.18 -17.02
C PRO A 35 -5.58 -3.99 -18.30
N CYS A 36 -6.89 -4.12 -18.17
CA CYS A 36 -7.88 -3.81 -19.19
C CYS A 36 -8.67 -2.54 -18.76
N PRO A 37 -8.86 -1.56 -19.65
CA PRO A 37 -9.54 -0.32 -19.31
C PRO A 37 -11.04 -0.56 -19.04
N LEU A 38 -11.56 0.11 -18.01
CA LEU A 38 -12.97 0.20 -17.68
C LEU A 38 -13.56 1.52 -18.19
N VAL A 39 -14.88 1.51 -18.37
CA VAL A 39 -15.65 2.75 -18.58
C VAL A 39 -15.49 3.63 -17.34
N GLY A 40 -14.95 4.84 -17.51
CA GLY A 40 -14.64 5.76 -16.40
C GLY A 40 -13.15 5.93 -16.08
N GLY A 41 -12.25 5.33 -16.86
CA GLY A 41 -10.80 5.55 -16.77
C GLY A 41 -10.08 4.64 -15.77
N ASP A 42 -10.82 3.74 -15.12
CA ASP A 42 -10.25 2.70 -14.25
C ASP A 42 -9.73 1.50 -15.03
N TYR A 43 -9.13 0.55 -14.32
CA TYR A 43 -8.65 -0.71 -14.89
C TYR A 43 -9.19 -1.90 -14.11
N SER A 44 -9.30 -3.03 -14.80
CA SER A 44 -9.69 -4.33 -14.28
C SER A 44 -8.93 -5.41 -15.04
N THR A 45 -9.02 -6.67 -14.61
CA THR A 45 -8.59 -7.80 -15.47
C THR A 45 -9.72 -8.23 -16.38
N ARG A 46 -9.39 -8.95 -17.46
CA ARG A 46 -10.40 -9.57 -18.34
C ARG A 46 -11.36 -10.45 -17.55
N THR A 47 -10.81 -11.28 -16.66
CA THR A 47 -11.62 -12.19 -15.83
C THR A 47 -12.48 -11.44 -14.82
N GLY A 48 -11.96 -10.38 -14.19
CA GLY A 48 -12.73 -9.53 -13.29
C GLY A 48 -13.95 -8.90 -13.98
N MET A 49 -13.77 -8.39 -15.20
CA MET A 49 -14.86 -7.84 -16.01
C MET A 49 -15.90 -8.91 -16.37
N LEU A 50 -15.48 -10.09 -16.86
CA LEU A 50 -16.41 -11.18 -17.21
C LEU A 50 -17.21 -11.67 -16.00
N LEU A 51 -16.57 -11.77 -14.83
CA LEU A 51 -17.26 -12.13 -13.58
C LEU A 51 -18.29 -11.08 -13.18
N ARG A 52 -17.97 -9.78 -13.29
CA ARG A 52 -18.95 -8.69 -13.09
C ARG A 52 -20.13 -8.83 -14.01
N ASP A 53 -19.88 -9.02 -15.29
CA ASP A 53 -20.91 -9.01 -16.33
C ASP A 53 -21.85 -10.22 -16.17
N THR A 54 -21.35 -11.31 -15.58
CA THR A 54 -22.15 -12.49 -15.21
C THR A 54 -23.24 -12.16 -14.16
N PHE A 55 -23.11 -11.12 -13.34
CA PHE A 55 -24.15 -10.73 -12.40
C PHE A 55 -25.38 -10.12 -13.09
N GLN A 56 -25.20 -9.42 -14.21
CA GLN A 56 -26.22 -8.53 -14.78
C GLN A 56 -27.51 -9.25 -15.20
N PRO A 57 -27.49 -10.41 -15.90
CA PRO A 57 -28.73 -11.08 -16.31
C PRO A 57 -29.59 -11.51 -15.10
N ALA A 58 -28.95 -12.02 -14.04
CA ALA A 58 -29.64 -12.46 -12.83
C ALA A 58 -30.17 -11.28 -12.00
N LEU A 59 -29.37 -10.21 -11.87
CA LEU A 59 -29.81 -8.98 -11.20
C LEU A 59 -30.98 -8.30 -11.91
N HIS A 60 -31.00 -8.32 -13.25
CA HIS A 60 -32.11 -7.77 -14.01
C HIS A 60 -33.42 -8.52 -13.70
N LEU A 61 -33.43 -9.85 -13.77
CA LEU A 61 -34.61 -10.65 -13.40
C LEU A 61 -35.04 -10.43 -11.95
N LEU A 62 -34.08 -10.28 -11.02
CA LEU A 62 -34.39 -10.06 -9.61
C LEU A 62 -35.08 -8.71 -9.38
N ARG A 63 -34.65 -7.66 -10.11
CA ARG A 63 -35.29 -6.33 -10.07
C ARG A 63 -36.69 -6.35 -10.68
N GLU A 64 -36.89 -7.06 -11.79
CA GLU A 64 -38.21 -7.27 -12.40
C GLU A 64 -39.16 -7.95 -11.40
N HIS A 65 -38.72 -9.03 -10.75
CA HIS A 65 -39.53 -9.69 -9.71
C HIS A 65 -39.84 -8.78 -8.52
N LEU A 66 -38.90 -7.93 -8.10
CA LEU A 66 -39.13 -6.97 -7.03
C LEU A 66 -40.22 -5.94 -7.42
N ALA A 67 -40.13 -5.38 -8.63
CA ALA A 67 -41.10 -4.43 -9.15
C ALA A 67 -42.51 -5.04 -9.22
N GLU A 68 -42.62 -6.27 -9.72
CA GLU A 68 -43.89 -7.01 -9.80
C GLU A 68 -44.50 -7.31 -8.42
N THR A 69 -43.67 -7.43 -7.38
CA THR A 69 -44.16 -7.72 -6.02
C THR A 69 -44.67 -6.44 -5.32
N ILE A 70 -44.12 -5.27 -5.66
CA ILE A 70 -44.51 -3.97 -5.07
C ILE A 70 -45.74 -3.40 -5.77
N GLU A 71 -45.84 -3.53 -7.10
CA GLU A 71 -46.98 -3.07 -7.90
C GLU A 71 -47.71 -4.26 -8.53
N PRO A 72 -48.49 -5.04 -7.75
CA PRO A 72 -49.22 -6.17 -8.28
C PRO A 72 -50.26 -5.68 -9.28
N SER A 73 -49.98 -5.85 -10.58
CA SER A 73 -50.93 -5.53 -11.64
C SER A 73 -52.23 -6.30 -11.38
N HIS A 74 -53.37 -5.62 -11.38
CA HIS A 74 -54.70 -6.23 -11.19
C HIS A 74 -54.94 -7.32 -12.25
N GLY A 75 -54.65 -8.58 -11.90
CA GLY A 75 -54.84 -9.76 -12.76
C GLY A 75 -53.59 -10.59 -13.07
N GLY A 76 -52.39 -10.22 -12.60
CA GLY A 76 -51.18 -11.03 -12.76
C GLY A 76 -51.05 -12.12 -11.69
N MET A 77 -50.89 -13.39 -12.08
CA MET A 77 -50.48 -14.42 -11.13
C MET A 77 -49.08 -14.11 -10.57
N PRO A 78 -48.83 -14.36 -9.28
CA PRO A 78 -47.51 -14.17 -8.68
C PRO A 78 -46.44 -14.98 -9.42
N ALA A 79 -45.23 -14.41 -9.54
CA ALA A 79 -44.07 -15.07 -10.12
C ALA A 79 -43.91 -16.48 -9.54
N MET A 80 -43.60 -17.45 -10.41
CA MET A 80 -43.48 -18.85 -9.99
C MET A 80 -42.25 -18.96 -9.08
N GLY A 81 -42.45 -19.34 -7.81
CA GLY A 81 -41.38 -19.30 -6.79
C GLY A 81 -40.08 -20.00 -7.19
N CYS A 82 -40.17 -21.01 -8.07
CA CYS A 82 -39.01 -21.71 -8.64
C CYS A 82 -38.09 -20.83 -9.50
N GLU A 83 -38.62 -19.81 -10.19
CA GLU A 83 -37.84 -18.93 -11.07
C GLU A 83 -36.92 -18.01 -10.26
N VAL A 84 -37.44 -17.42 -9.18
CA VAL A 84 -36.65 -16.58 -8.25
C VAL A 84 -35.57 -17.41 -7.55
N VAL A 85 -35.89 -18.65 -7.16
CA VAL A 85 -34.90 -19.57 -6.59
C VAL A 85 -33.79 -19.85 -7.61
N ALA A 86 -34.11 -20.08 -8.88
CA ALA A 86 -33.11 -20.29 -9.94
C ALA A 86 -32.22 -19.06 -10.20
N VAL A 87 -32.77 -17.84 -10.03
CA VAL A 87 -31.99 -16.59 -10.05
C VAL A 87 -31.03 -16.54 -8.85
N ALA A 88 -31.52 -16.85 -7.66
CA ALA A 88 -30.69 -16.86 -6.44
C ALA A 88 -29.54 -17.88 -6.53
N ILE A 89 -29.77 -19.08 -7.06
CA ILE A 89 -28.73 -20.09 -7.32
C ILE A 89 -27.62 -19.51 -8.20
N ARG A 90 -27.97 -18.81 -9.28
CA ARG A 90 -27.00 -18.21 -10.20
C ARG A 90 -26.19 -17.10 -9.56
N LEU A 91 -26.82 -16.25 -8.74
CA LEU A 91 -26.11 -15.23 -7.97
C LEU A 91 -25.13 -15.85 -6.98
N VAL A 92 -25.54 -16.89 -6.25
CA VAL A 92 -24.67 -17.64 -5.34
C VAL A 92 -23.49 -18.28 -6.10
N ALA A 93 -23.75 -18.91 -7.25
CA ALA A 93 -22.71 -19.52 -8.08
C ALA A 93 -21.70 -18.48 -8.60
N THR A 94 -22.18 -17.33 -9.07
CA THR A 94 -21.35 -16.24 -9.60
C THR A 94 -20.47 -15.63 -8.50
N SER A 95 -21.05 -15.35 -7.32
CA SER A 95 -20.32 -14.86 -6.16
C SER A 95 -19.31 -15.89 -5.64
N GLY A 96 -19.67 -17.18 -5.65
CA GLY A 96 -18.76 -18.27 -5.27
C GLY A 96 -17.55 -18.39 -6.20
N ALA A 97 -17.78 -18.32 -7.52
CA ALA A 97 -16.70 -18.32 -8.51
C ALA A 97 -15.80 -17.08 -8.37
N SER A 98 -16.41 -15.91 -8.11
CA SER A 98 -15.71 -14.65 -7.86
C SER A 98 -14.78 -14.75 -6.64
N LEU A 99 -15.30 -15.27 -5.52
CA LEU A 99 -14.52 -15.51 -4.30
C LEU A 99 -13.37 -16.48 -4.55
N HIS A 100 -13.64 -17.61 -5.21
CA HIS A 100 -12.62 -18.61 -5.49
C HIS A 100 -11.48 -18.03 -6.34
N TRP A 101 -11.83 -17.30 -7.40
CA TRP A 101 -10.85 -16.69 -8.30
C TRP A 101 -10.02 -15.62 -7.59
N CYS A 102 -10.67 -14.67 -6.90
CA CYS A 102 -9.97 -13.63 -6.13
C CYS A 102 -9.01 -14.23 -5.11
N ARG A 103 -9.46 -15.23 -4.33
CA ARG A 103 -8.61 -15.90 -3.34
C ARG A 103 -7.40 -16.58 -3.99
N THR A 104 -7.63 -17.31 -5.08
CA THR A 104 -6.56 -18.04 -5.78
C THR A 104 -5.53 -17.10 -6.39
N LYS A 105 -5.97 -16.07 -7.12
CA LYS A 105 -5.06 -15.16 -7.82
C LYS A 105 -4.32 -14.22 -6.89
N THR A 106 -4.98 -13.69 -5.85
CA THR A 106 -4.27 -12.87 -4.85
C THR A 106 -3.19 -13.68 -4.14
N HIS A 107 -3.49 -14.92 -3.76
CA HIS A 107 -2.48 -15.81 -3.16
C HIS A 107 -1.33 -16.14 -4.14
N GLN A 108 -1.66 -16.48 -5.39
CA GLN A 108 -0.67 -16.80 -6.43
C GLN A 108 0.31 -15.63 -6.67
N TYR A 109 -0.21 -14.42 -6.88
CA TYR A 109 0.64 -13.27 -7.21
C TYR A 109 1.40 -12.72 -6.01
N LEU A 110 0.85 -12.83 -4.79
CA LEU A 110 1.62 -12.55 -3.58
C LEU A 110 2.76 -13.55 -3.38
N GLY A 111 2.51 -14.84 -3.61
CA GLY A 111 3.53 -15.88 -3.46
C GLY A 111 4.68 -15.78 -4.48
N SER A 112 4.40 -15.22 -5.66
CA SER A 112 5.38 -15.01 -6.74
C SER A 112 5.93 -13.58 -6.82
N MET A 113 5.54 -12.70 -5.88
CA MET A 113 5.91 -11.27 -5.88
C MET A 113 5.57 -10.52 -7.18
N ALA A 114 4.55 -10.97 -7.91
CA ALA A 114 4.00 -10.26 -9.07
C ALA A 114 3.09 -9.11 -8.59
N VAL A 115 3.72 -8.08 -8.01
CA VAL A 115 3.05 -7.00 -7.27
C VAL A 115 1.98 -6.29 -8.11
N GLY A 116 2.27 -5.96 -9.38
CA GLY A 116 1.31 -5.27 -10.24
C GLY A 116 0.02 -6.05 -10.47
N ASN A 117 0.11 -7.34 -10.79
CA ASN A 117 -1.06 -8.20 -10.96
C ASN A 117 -1.82 -8.37 -9.64
N PHE A 118 -1.11 -8.53 -8.53
CA PHE A 118 -1.71 -8.61 -7.20
C PHE A 118 -2.51 -7.33 -6.88
N LEU A 119 -1.91 -6.15 -7.09
CA LEU A 119 -2.53 -4.87 -6.79
C LEU A 119 -3.73 -4.58 -7.68
N LEU A 120 -3.66 -4.92 -8.98
CA LEU A 120 -4.82 -4.83 -9.86
C LEU A 120 -5.98 -5.65 -9.30
N ILE A 121 -5.78 -6.94 -9.03
CA ILE A 121 -6.88 -7.80 -8.54
C ILE A 121 -7.39 -7.35 -7.17
N SER A 122 -6.50 -7.09 -6.21
CA SER A 122 -6.89 -6.76 -4.83
C SER A 122 -7.52 -5.37 -4.71
N GLN A 123 -7.11 -4.41 -5.53
CA GLN A 123 -7.54 -3.01 -5.42
C GLN A 123 -8.62 -2.62 -6.42
N THR A 124 -8.85 -3.38 -7.48
CA THR A 124 -9.89 -3.13 -8.48
C THR A 124 -10.91 -4.27 -8.51
N ASP A 125 -10.52 -5.45 -8.98
CA ASP A 125 -11.46 -6.54 -9.29
C ASP A 125 -12.19 -7.02 -8.04
N LEU A 126 -11.46 -7.18 -6.93
CA LEU A 126 -12.05 -7.60 -5.67
C LEU A 126 -13.07 -6.59 -5.14
N LYS A 127 -12.81 -5.28 -5.25
CA LYS A 127 -13.77 -4.25 -4.83
C LYS A 127 -15.04 -4.28 -5.68
N LEU A 128 -14.84 -4.38 -7.00
CA LEU A 128 -15.90 -4.47 -7.98
C LEU A 128 -16.79 -5.71 -7.74
N LEU A 129 -16.19 -6.87 -7.45
CA LEU A 129 -16.93 -8.11 -7.18
C LEU A 129 -17.60 -8.09 -5.79
N VAL A 130 -17.01 -7.41 -4.80
CA VAL A 130 -17.67 -7.15 -3.49
C VAL A 130 -18.92 -6.31 -3.68
N ASP A 131 -18.86 -5.26 -4.51
CA ASP A 131 -20.00 -4.36 -4.73
C ASP A 131 -21.14 -5.05 -5.50
N GLU A 132 -20.83 -5.89 -6.50
CA GLU A 132 -21.84 -6.72 -7.19
C GLU A 132 -22.47 -7.76 -6.25
N THR A 133 -21.65 -8.42 -5.42
CA THR A 133 -22.14 -9.39 -4.42
C THR A 133 -23.02 -8.71 -3.37
N ARG A 134 -22.63 -7.51 -2.91
CA ARG A 134 -23.42 -6.71 -1.96
C ARG A 134 -24.77 -6.30 -2.57
N THR A 135 -24.74 -5.84 -3.82
CA THR A 135 -25.96 -5.48 -4.57
C THR A 135 -26.89 -6.69 -4.69
N SER A 136 -26.34 -7.84 -5.06
CA SER A 136 -27.07 -9.10 -5.16
C SER A 136 -27.69 -9.53 -3.84
N LEU A 137 -26.96 -9.39 -2.72
CA LEU A 137 -27.46 -9.69 -1.38
C LEU A 137 -28.63 -8.80 -1.00
N TYR A 138 -28.46 -7.50 -1.18
CA TYR A 138 -29.47 -6.52 -0.85
C TYR A 138 -30.76 -6.77 -1.63
N GLN A 139 -30.67 -6.93 -2.96
CA GLN A 139 -31.81 -7.18 -3.82
C GLN A 139 -32.51 -8.49 -3.48
N LEU A 140 -31.73 -9.56 -3.21
CA LEU A 140 -32.29 -10.86 -2.84
C LEU A 140 -33.04 -10.77 -1.51
N GLN A 141 -32.49 -10.10 -0.51
CA GLN A 141 -33.16 -9.86 0.77
C GLN A 141 -34.45 -9.04 0.62
N MET A 142 -34.49 -8.06 -0.28
CA MET A 142 -35.71 -7.30 -0.58
C MET A 142 -36.79 -8.20 -1.18
N VAL A 143 -36.44 -9.03 -2.16
CA VAL A 143 -37.39 -9.97 -2.78
C VAL A 143 -37.85 -11.03 -1.78
N THR A 144 -36.95 -11.61 -0.97
CA THR A 144 -37.32 -12.57 0.08
C THR A 144 -38.32 -11.97 1.07
N LYS A 145 -38.11 -10.72 1.51
CA LYS A 145 -39.04 -10.02 2.41
C LYS A 145 -40.39 -9.76 1.74
N ALA A 146 -40.39 -9.35 0.47
CA ALA A 146 -41.61 -9.05 -0.27
C ALA A 146 -42.47 -10.30 -0.53
N LEU A 147 -41.85 -11.48 -0.66
CA LEU A 147 -42.55 -12.75 -0.81
C LEU A 147 -43.11 -13.33 0.51
N GLY A 148 -42.60 -12.89 1.67
CA GLY A 148 -43.04 -13.33 3.01
C GLY A 148 -42.77 -14.83 3.29
N HIS A 149 -43.47 -15.41 4.27
CA HIS A 149 -43.41 -16.84 4.65
C HIS A 149 -44.11 -17.79 3.65
N LYS A 150 -44.09 -17.48 2.36
CA LYS A 150 -44.52 -18.43 1.32
C LYS A 150 -43.38 -19.44 1.07
N GLU A 151 -43.68 -20.63 0.53
CA GLU A 151 -42.68 -21.69 0.25
C GLU A 151 -41.43 -21.18 -0.50
N ALA A 152 -41.59 -20.17 -1.38
CA ALA A 152 -40.49 -19.52 -2.08
C ALA A 152 -39.59 -18.68 -1.15
N GLY A 153 -40.15 -17.94 -0.19
CA GLY A 153 -39.39 -17.15 0.79
C GLY A 153 -38.53 -18.03 1.70
N ASP A 154 -39.08 -19.15 2.16
CA ASP A 154 -38.35 -20.14 2.97
C ASP A 154 -37.18 -20.77 2.18
N SER A 155 -37.34 -20.95 0.86
CA SER A 155 -36.28 -21.46 -0.02
C SER A 155 -35.20 -20.42 -0.35
N LEU A 156 -35.52 -19.13 -0.31
CA LEU A 156 -34.58 -18.03 -0.64
C LEU A 156 -33.73 -17.60 0.56
N SER A 157 -34.24 -17.75 1.79
CA SER A 157 -33.52 -17.37 3.02
C SER A 157 -32.15 -18.06 3.17
N PRO A 158 -32.00 -19.38 2.92
CA PRO A 158 -30.69 -20.03 2.91
C PRO A 158 -29.73 -19.45 1.87
N MET A 159 -30.24 -19.07 0.70
CA MET A 159 -29.43 -18.51 -0.40
C MET A 159 -28.94 -17.10 -0.06
N ALA A 160 -29.78 -16.27 0.54
CA ALA A 160 -29.38 -14.96 1.05
C ALA A 160 -28.31 -15.10 2.14
N THR A 161 -28.45 -16.08 3.03
CA THR A 161 -27.46 -16.38 4.08
C THR A 161 -26.12 -16.81 3.48
N GLN A 162 -26.15 -17.73 2.49
CA GLN A 162 -24.95 -18.18 1.79
C GLN A 162 -24.24 -17.03 1.06
N LEU A 163 -25.00 -16.16 0.39
CA LEU A 163 -24.45 -14.99 -0.28
C LEU A 163 -23.83 -13.99 0.71
N GLY A 164 -24.44 -13.85 1.90
CA GLY A 164 -23.88 -13.11 3.04
C GLY A 164 -22.51 -13.65 3.47
N HIS A 165 -22.39 -14.96 3.66
CA HIS A 165 -21.11 -15.59 3.99
C HIS A 165 -20.04 -15.41 2.90
N ILE A 166 -20.44 -15.44 1.62
CA ILE A 166 -19.53 -15.18 0.50
C ILE A 166 -19.06 -13.72 0.52
N MET A 167 -19.96 -12.77 0.77
CA MET A 167 -19.61 -11.34 0.91
C MET A 167 -18.60 -11.12 2.04
N ASP A 168 -18.84 -11.69 3.22
CA ASP A 168 -17.92 -11.61 4.36
C ASP A 168 -16.55 -12.21 4.02
N SER A 169 -16.56 -13.33 3.29
CA SER A 169 -15.34 -13.99 2.83
C SER A 169 -14.56 -13.14 1.81
N LEU A 170 -15.24 -12.45 0.89
CA LEU A 170 -14.60 -11.54 -0.07
C LEU A 170 -13.96 -10.34 0.64
N GLN A 171 -14.66 -9.73 1.61
CA GLN A 171 -14.13 -8.65 2.43
C GLN A 171 -12.91 -9.12 3.26
N SER A 172 -13.00 -10.34 3.81
CA SER A 172 -11.89 -10.97 4.51
C SER A 172 -10.67 -11.15 3.60
N VAL A 173 -10.85 -11.65 2.36
CA VAL A 173 -9.76 -11.74 1.35
C VAL A 173 -9.13 -10.37 1.08
N SER A 174 -9.93 -9.30 0.98
CA SER A 174 -9.40 -7.94 0.76
C SER A 174 -8.49 -7.49 1.90
N SER A 175 -8.92 -7.68 3.14
CA SER A 175 -8.15 -7.25 4.31
C SER A 175 -6.92 -8.13 4.55
N GLN A 176 -7.06 -9.45 4.42
CA GLN A 176 -5.98 -10.41 4.69
C GLN A 176 -4.87 -10.33 3.64
N SER A 177 -5.24 -10.21 2.36
CA SER A 177 -4.25 -10.12 1.28
C SER A 177 -3.41 -8.86 1.37
N MET A 178 -4.00 -7.71 1.75
CA MET A 178 -3.24 -6.47 1.98
C MET A 178 -2.35 -6.52 3.22
N LYS A 179 -2.81 -7.15 4.31
CA LYS A 179 -1.94 -7.41 5.47
C LYS A 179 -0.75 -8.28 5.09
N GLN A 180 -0.97 -9.30 4.27
CA GLN A 180 0.11 -10.16 3.79
C GLN A 180 1.07 -9.42 2.86
N PHE A 181 0.56 -8.57 1.96
CA PHE A 181 1.38 -7.70 1.13
C PHE A 181 2.32 -6.82 1.96
N SER A 182 1.78 -6.11 2.96
CA SER A 182 2.58 -5.25 3.86
C SER A 182 3.69 -6.03 4.57
N ARG A 183 3.38 -7.25 5.05
CA ARG A 183 4.38 -8.15 5.64
C ARG A 183 5.44 -8.56 4.62
N ASN A 184 5.06 -8.96 3.41
CA ASN A 184 5.99 -9.36 2.36
C ASN A 184 6.95 -8.22 2.00
N VAL A 185 6.46 -6.99 1.88
CA VAL A 185 7.31 -5.81 1.61
C VAL A 185 8.28 -5.56 2.76
N SER A 186 7.78 -5.59 4.01
CA SER A 186 8.60 -5.41 5.21
C SER A 186 9.70 -6.48 5.32
N THR A 187 9.35 -7.75 5.12
CA THR A 187 10.30 -8.87 5.13
C THR A 187 11.31 -8.76 3.98
N SER A 188 10.86 -8.42 2.77
CA SER A 188 11.75 -8.25 1.62
C SER A 188 12.76 -7.13 1.85
N ALA A 189 12.31 -5.98 2.35
CA ALA A 189 13.19 -4.87 2.70
C ALA A 189 14.18 -5.24 3.82
N HIS A 190 13.71 -5.94 4.86
CA HIS A 190 14.56 -6.38 5.96
C HIS A 190 15.66 -7.35 5.51
N GLU A 191 15.30 -8.41 4.76
CA GLU A 191 16.28 -9.35 4.21
C GLU A 191 17.22 -8.66 3.23
N TYR A 192 16.73 -7.68 2.45
CA TYR A 192 17.59 -6.89 1.57
C TYR A 192 18.68 -6.14 2.35
N PHE A 193 18.31 -5.38 3.39
CA PHE A 193 19.30 -4.67 4.22
C PHE A 193 20.24 -5.64 4.93
N LYS A 194 19.74 -6.76 5.44
CA LYS A 194 20.56 -7.79 6.06
C LYS A 194 21.65 -8.34 5.15
N THR A 195 21.36 -8.51 3.86
CA THR A 195 22.33 -9.03 2.89
C THR A 195 23.25 -7.94 2.31
N HIS A 196 22.75 -6.73 2.10
CA HIS A 196 23.43 -5.71 1.27
C HIS A 196 23.90 -4.47 2.04
N MET A 197 23.60 -4.34 3.34
CA MET A 197 24.06 -3.20 4.11
C MET A 197 25.59 -3.10 4.07
N PRO A 198 26.15 -1.91 3.78
CA PRO A 198 27.58 -1.71 3.76
C PRO A 198 28.28 -2.18 5.04
N PRO A 199 29.50 -2.74 4.93
CA PRO A 199 30.22 -3.23 6.09
C PRO A 199 30.58 -2.09 7.04
N ALA A 200 30.81 -2.41 8.32
CA ALA A 200 31.11 -1.45 9.38
C ALA A 200 32.24 -0.45 9.05
N LYS A 201 33.19 -0.82 8.17
CA LYS A 201 34.28 0.07 7.72
C LYS A 201 33.76 1.32 7.00
N VAL A 202 32.67 1.21 6.24
CA VAL A 202 32.06 2.35 5.52
C VAL A 202 31.52 3.37 6.52
N TRP A 203 30.78 2.90 7.53
CA TRP A 203 30.16 3.75 8.56
C TRP A 203 31.16 4.35 9.56
N ARG A 204 32.32 3.73 9.72
CA ARG A 204 33.37 4.14 10.68
C ARG A 204 34.53 4.89 10.01
N LYS A 205 34.40 5.30 8.74
CA LYS A 205 35.45 6.06 8.03
C LYS A 205 35.79 7.34 8.80
N LYS A 206 37.06 7.73 8.82
CA LYS A 206 37.51 9.02 9.39
C LYS A 206 37.41 10.11 8.32
N ALA A 207 37.26 11.35 8.79
CA ALA A 207 37.18 12.55 7.96
C ALA A 207 38.23 12.54 6.86
N ASP A 208 37.73 12.51 5.63
CA ASP A 208 38.47 12.76 4.40
C ASP A 208 38.19 14.22 4.00
N ASN A 209 39.11 14.87 3.28
CA ASN A 209 39.01 16.31 3.02
C ASN A 209 37.86 16.69 2.05
N GLY A 210 37.16 15.71 1.49
CA GLY A 210 35.86 15.88 0.81
C GLY A 210 34.86 14.91 1.42
N GLY A 211 33.77 15.44 2.00
CA GLY A 211 32.69 14.60 2.53
C GLY A 211 32.04 13.73 1.45
N PRO A 212 31.11 12.83 1.83
CA PRO A 212 30.46 11.95 0.87
C PRO A 212 29.62 12.75 -0.13
N SER A 213 29.82 12.50 -1.43
CA SER A 213 29.05 13.13 -2.53
C SER A 213 27.97 12.21 -3.10
N ASP A 214 28.28 10.91 -3.23
CA ASP A 214 27.44 9.94 -3.91
C ASP A 214 26.78 8.98 -2.93
N HIS A 215 25.59 8.48 -3.26
CA HIS A 215 24.90 7.46 -2.46
C HIS A 215 25.57 6.10 -2.60
N ASN A 216 25.44 5.27 -1.57
CA ASN A 216 25.83 3.87 -1.67
C ASN A 216 24.82 3.07 -2.50
N LEU A 217 25.30 2.17 -3.37
CA LEU A 217 24.43 1.39 -4.27
C LEU A 217 23.34 0.56 -3.58
N TYR A 218 23.51 0.18 -2.31
CA TYR A 218 22.48 -0.61 -1.60
C TYR A 218 21.15 0.14 -1.51
N ILE A 219 21.16 1.47 -1.40
CA ILE A 219 19.91 2.24 -1.28
C ILE A 219 19.19 2.33 -2.64
N GLU A 220 19.92 2.39 -3.74
CA GLU A 220 19.33 2.38 -5.08
C GLU A 220 18.67 1.03 -5.37
N HIS A 221 19.42 -0.05 -5.17
CA HIS A 221 18.90 -1.38 -5.43
C HIS A 221 17.74 -1.78 -4.51
N VAL A 222 17.65 -1.34 -3.24
CA VAL A 222 16.46 -1.65 -2.42
C VAL A 222 15.22 -0.92 -2.95
N LEU A 223 15.38 0.28 -3.53
CA LEU A 223 14.28 1.02 -4.15
C LEU A 223 13.81 0.31 -5.42
N GLU A 224 14.73 -0.11 -6.28
CA GLU A 224 14.44 -0.86 -7.52
C GLU A 224 13.84 -2.24 -7.23
N THR A 225 14.33 -2.95 -6.22
CA THR A 225 13.87 -4.32 -5.94
C THR A 225 12.56 -4.38 -5.13
N VAL A 226 12.29 -3.37 -4.30
CA VAL A 226 11.15 -3.38 -3.37
C VAL A 226 10.08 -2.35 -3.73
N LEU A 227 10.46 -1.10 -4.03
CA LEU A 227 9.49 -0.02 -4.27
C LEU A 227 9.11 0.15 -5.74
N GLU A 228 10.02 -0.04 -6.68
CA GLU A 228 9.73 0.12 -8.11
C GLU A 228 8.58 -0.80 -8.58
N PRO A 229 8.54 -2.11 -8.23
CA PRO A 229 7.42 -2.98 -8.62
C PRO A 229 6.08 -2.52 -8.02
N VAL A 230 6.12 -1.84 -6.86
CA VAL A 230 4.94 -1.24 -6.24
C VAL A 230 4.49 -0.01 -7.02
N LEU A 231 5.41 0.89 -7.38
CA LEU A 231 5.13 2.09 -8.17
C LEU A 231 4.58 1.74 -9.55
N GLU A 232 5.20 0.80 -10.24
CA GLU A 232 4.72 0.28 -11.52
C GLU A 232 3.32 -0.33 -11.38
N GLY A 233 3.10 -1.13 -10.33
CA GLY A 233 1.84 -1.80 -10.06
C GLY A 233 0.67 -0.86 -9.78
N VAL A 234 0.92 0.30 -9.16
CA VAL A 234 -0.12 1.29 -8.88
C VAL A 234 -0.30 2.34 -9.97
N SER A 235 0.59 2.41 -10.96
CA SER A 235 0.66 3.49 -11.97
C SER A 235 -0.67 3.78 -12.68
N LYS A 236 -1.49 2.74 -12.90
CA LYS A 236 -2.80 2.82 -13.57
C LYS A 236 -3.99 2.85 -12.60
N LEU A 237 -3.76 2.83 -11.30
CA LEU A 237 -4.80 2.76 -10.29
C LEU A 237 -5.20 4.16 -9.80
N LYS A 238 -6.38 4.27 -9.18
CA LYS A 238 -6.88 5.53 -8.61
C LYS A 238 -5.91 6.12 -7.59
N GLN A 239 -5.90 7.46 -7.50
CA GLN A 239 -5.10 8.22 -6.54
C GLN A 239 -5.15 7.68 -5.11
N THR A 240 -6.34 7.32 -4.60
CA THR A 240 -6.50 6.82 -3.23
C THR A 240 -5.78 5.49 -3.01
N VAL A 241 -5.75 4.63 -4.03
CA VAL A 241 -5.02 3.37 -4.00
C VAL A 241 -3.53 3.61 -4.08
N GLN A 242 -3.07 4.47 -5.00
CA GLN A 242 -1.66 4.83 -5.11
C GLN A 242 -1.13 5.37 -3.77
N LEU A 243 -1.85 6.33 -3.18
CA LEU A 243 -1.49 6.90 -1.89
C LEU A 243 -1.40 5.82 -0.80
N SER A 244 -2.46 5.02 -0.64
CA SER A 244 -2.49 4.00 0.43
C SER A 244 -1.39 2.94 0.30
N VAL A 245 -1.14 2.45 -0.92
CA VAL A 245 -0.19 1.35 -1.16
C VAL A 245 1.26 1.85 -1.11
N VAL A 246 1.54 3.00 -1.73
CA VAL A 246 2.90 3.57 -1.75
C VAL A 246 3.31 4.05 -0.37
N SER A 247 2.38 4.61 0.43
CA SER A 247 2.66 4.95 1.82
C SER A 247 3.07 3.73 2.63
N GLN A 248 2.29 2.64 2.57
CA GLN A 248 2.58 1.40 3.28
C GLN A 248 3.94 0.80 2.88
N ALA A 249 4.27 0.80 1.59
CA ALA A 249 5.53 0.25 1.12
C ALA A 249 6.73 1.11 1.53
N THR A 250 6.61 2.44 1.40
CA THR A 250 7.65 3.39 1.81
C THR A 250 7.91 3.31 3.31
N GLU A 251 6.85 3.28 4.12
CA GLU A 251 6.93 3.07 5.57
C GLU A 251 7.63 1.75 5.92
N ALA A 252 7.25 0.66 5.26
CA ALA A 252 7.87 -0.64 5.49
C ALA A 252 9.37 -0.64 5.18
N VAL A 253 9.80 -0.01 4.08
CA VAL A 253 11.22 0.08 3.70
C VAL A 253 12.00 0.95 4.71
N CYS A 254 11.52 2.16 5.01
CA CYS A 254 12.19 3.04 5.97
C CYS A 254 12.26 2.42 7.37
N GLN A 255 11.18 1.77 7.82
CA GLN A 255 11.16 1.10 9.11
C GLN A 255 12.10 -0.10 9.15
N ALA A 256 12.14 -0.91 8.08
CA ALA A 256 13.09 -2.02 7.97
C ALA A 256 14.55 -1.53 8.01
N TRP A 257 14.85 -0.42 7.33
CA TRP A 257 16.18 0.19 7.33
C TRP A 257 16.61 0.65 8.73
N MET A 258 15.75 1.43 9.39
CA MET A 258 15.99 1.92 10.76
C MET A 258 16.11 0.77 11.76
N ASN A 259 15.19 -0.20 11.69
CA ASN A 259 15.20 -1.36 12.58
C ASN A 259 16.48 -2.17 12.41
N PHE A 260 16.93 -2.40 11.18
CA PHE A 260 18.15 -3.14 10.91
C PHE A 260 19.37 -2.44 11.53
N ILE A 261 19.49 -1.12 11.33
CA ILE A 261 20.57 -0.31 11.93
C ILE A 261 20.61 -0.47 13.46
N LEU A 262 19.45 -0.38 14.11
CA LEU A 262 19.32 -0.47 15.57
C LEU A 262 19.61 -1.89 16.08
N GLN A 263 19.08 -2.91 15.41
CA GLN A 263 19.25 -4.32 15.78
C GLN A 263 20.71 -4.76 15.68
N GLU A 264 21.38 -4.44 14.57
CA GLU A 264 22.80 -4.75 14.34
C GLU A 264 23.75 -3.79 15.07
N LYS A 265 23.21 -2.77 15.75
CA LYS A 265 23.97 -1.77 16.52
C LYS A 265 25.10 -1.16 15.70
N ILE A 266 24.82 -0.84 14.43
CA ILE A 266 25.81 -0.31 13.49
C ILE A 266 26.40 0.98 14.08
N LYS A 267 27.73 1.07 14.13
CA LYS A 267 28.42 2.23 14.71
C LYS A 267 28.79 3.25 13.64
N PHE A 268 28.45 4.51 13.89
CA PHE A 268 28.66 5.62 12.96
C PHE A 268 29.67 6.64 13.47
N SER A 269 30.65 6.94 12.63
CA SER A 269 31.41 8.18 12.69
C SER A 269 30.54 9.37 12.25
N TYR A 270 31.03 10.60 12.38
CA TYR A 270 30.38 11.76 11.77
C TYR A 270 30.18 11.58 10.26
N ASP A 271 31.24 11.22 9.53
CA ASP A 271 31.18 11.06 8.08
C ASP A 271 30.30 9.88 7.65
N GLY A 272 30.28 8.81 8.44
CA GLY A 272 29.35 7.70 8.22
C GLY A 272 27.89 8.10 8.42
N ALA A 273 27.61 8.98 9.38
CA ALA A 273 26.27 9.56 9.54
C ALA A 273 25.94 10.51 8.38
N CYS A 274 26.91 11.29 7.88
CA CYS A 274 26.76 12.08 6.66
C CYS A 274 26.46 11.22 5.44
N GLN A 275 27.14 10.08 5.27
CA GLN A 275 26.88 9.14 4.19
C GLN A 275 25.46 8.59 4.27
N LEU A 276 25.02 8.18 5.47
CA LEU A 276 23.63 7.74 5.68
C LEU A 276 22.62 8.85 5.30
N GLY A 277 22.97 10.11 5.56
CA GLY A 277 22.22 11.29 5.12
C GLY A 277 22.17 11.47 3.60
N VAL A 278 23.27 11.18 2.89
CA VAL A 278 23.30 11.17 1.42
C VAL A 278 22.41 10.06 0.88
N ASP A 279 22.52 8.85 1.44
CA ASP A 279 21.70 7.69 1.05
C ASP A 279 20.19 7.97 1.26
N ALA A 280 19.82 8.57 2.39
CA ALA A 280 18.41 8.94 2.66
C ALA A 280 17.90 10.05 1.73
N ARG A 281 18.77 11.00 1.36
CA ARG A 281 18.42 12.05 0.38
C ARG A 281 18.19 11.45 -1.00
N TYR A 282 19.02 10.50 -1.41
CA TYR A 282 18.83 9.79 -2.66
C TYR A 282 17.45 9.13 -2.73
N MET A 283 17.05 8.39 -1.69
CA MET A 283 15.69 7.83 -1.60
C MET A 283 14.60 8.90 -1.75
N ARG A 284 14.74 10.05 -1.08
CA ARG A 284 13.77 11.15 -1.18
C ARG A 284 13.69 11.69 -2.61
N THR A 285 14.83 11.90 -3.27
CA THR A 285 14.89 12.36 -4.67
C THR A 285 14.32 11.33 -5.63
N TRP A 286 14.63 10.05 -5.43
CA TRP A 286 14.08 8.96 -6.23
C TRP A 286 12.55 8.91 -6.11
N LEU A 287 11.99 8.97 -4.90
CA LEU A 287 10.54 9.03 -4.70
C LEU A 287 9.90 10.25 -5.38
N GLN A 288 10.58 11.40 -5.34
CA GLN A 288 10.14 12.63 -6.01
C GLN A 288 10.09 12.48 -7.54
N GLN A 289 11.01 11.73 -8.13
CA GLN A 289 11.10 11.54 -9.59
C GLN A 289 10.20 10.39 -10.07
N SER A 290 10.10 9.30 -9.30
CA SER A 290 9.41 8.08 -9.71
C SER A 290 7.89 8.15 -9.51
N ILE A 291 7.39 9.00 -8.60
CA ILE A 291 5.95 9.16 -8.40
C ILE A 291 5.40 10.23 -9.35
N ALA A 292 4.63 9.78 -10.36
CA ALA A 292 4.08 10.66 -11.39
C ALA A 292 3.03 11.65 -10.86
N MET A 293 2.10 11.19 -10.02
CA MET A 293 1.01 12.03 -9.51
C MET A 293 1.49 12.97 -8.40
N GLU A 294 1.42 14.28 -8.63
CA GLU A 294 1.91 15.31 -7.69
C GLU A 294 1.30 15.16 -6.28
N ILE A 295 -0.02 14.98 -6.17
CA ILE A 295 -0.68 14.89 -4.86
C ILE A 295 -0.17 13.67 -4.08
N VAL A 296 0.03 12.55 -4.76
CA VAL A 296 0.59 11.33 -4.16
C VAL A 296 2.03 11.61 -3.74
N ARG A 297 2.84 12.15 -4.66
CA ARG A 297 4.25 12.49 -4.41
C ARG A 297 4.44 13.37 -3.18
N GLN A 298 3.71 14.48 -3.07
CA GLN A 298 3.81 15.37 -1.91
C GLN A 298 3.43 14.63 -0.62
N SER A 299 2.33 13.88 -0.64
CA SER A 299 1.88 13.13 0.53
C SER A 299 2.89 12.06 0.98
N ILE A 300 3.56 11.40 0.03
CA ILE A 300 4.61 10.40 0.32
C ILE A 300 5.86 11.07 0.89
N LEU A 301 6.29 12.20 0.33
CA LEU A 301 7.47 12.94 0.79
C LEU A 301 7.28 13.58 2.19
N ASP A 302 6.04 13.76 2.61
CA ASP A 302 5.64 14.27 3.92
C ASP A 302 5.37 13.18 4.97
N LEU A 303 5.54 11.90 4.62
CA LEU A 303 5.30 10.80 5.56
C LEU A 303 6.13 10.96 6.84
N PRO A 304 5.52 10.73 8.03
CA PRO A 304 6.23 10.83 9.31
C PRO A 304 7.49 9.97 9.38
N VAL A 305 7.47 8.78 8.77
CA VAL A 305 8.62 7.86 8.76
C VAL A 305 9.88 8.47 8.11
N LEU A 306 9.73 9.31 7.09
CA LEU A 306 10.85 10.00 6.44
C LEU A 306 11.40 11.11 7.34
N LYS A 307 10.53 11.79 8.09
CA LYS A 307 10.92 12.78 9.11
C LYS A 307 11.66 12.10 10.26
N THR A 308 11.16 10.96 10.75
CA THR A 308 11.82 10.13 11.76
C THR A 308 13.19 9.65 11.30
N LEU A 309 13.32 9.14 10.06
CA LEU A 309 14.61 8.75 9.48
C LEU A 309 15.59 9.93 9.44
N THR A 310 15.13 11.10 9.00
CA THR A 310 15.93 12.33 8.98
C THR A 310 16.39 12.74 10.38
N GLY A 311 15.48 12.71 11.36
CA GLY A 311 15.79 13.00 12.76
C GLY A 311 16.80 12.02 13.35
N ALA A 312 16.67 10.72 13.05
CA ALA A 312 17.62 9.70 13.48
C ALA A 312 19.03 9.95 12.93
N ILE A 313 19.14 10.32 11.65
CA ILE A 313 20.41 10.70 11.02
C ILE A 313 21.01 11.94 11.69
N MET A 314 20.19 12.97 11.99
CA MET A 314 20.66 14.16 12.71
C MET A 314 21.20 13.82 14.10
N LEU A 315 20.59 12.87 14.82
CA LEU A 315 21.10 12.40 16.11
C LEU A 315 22.46 11.71 15.96
N LEU A 316 22.66 10.92 14.91
CA LEU A 316 23.95 10.28 14.62
C LEU A 316 25.04 11.30 14.28
N MET A 317 24.69 12.40 13.61
CA MET A 317 25.64 13.48 13.30
C MET A 317 26.10 14.26 14.53
N ARG A 318 25.29 14.31 15.61
CA ARG A 318 25.68 14.97 16.87
C ARG A 318 26.72 14.12 17.59
N GLN A 319 28.01 14.21 17.29
CA GLN A 319 29.04 13.37 17.95
C GLN A 319 29.43 13.90 19.34
N PRO A 320 29.73 13.03 20.33
CA PRO A 320 30.15 13.47 21.66
C PRO A 320 31.53 14.14 21.61
N SER A 321 31.63 15.37 22.15
CA SER A 321 32.88 16.09 22.28
C SER A 321 33.87 15.32 23.15
N ARG A 322 35.13 15.19 22.73
CA ARG A 322 36.19 14.71 23.63
C ARG A 322 36.30 15.70 24.78
N ARG A 323 35.92 15.29 26.01
CA ARG A 323 36.36 16.00 27.22
C ARG A 323 37.88 15.96 27.22
N SER A 324 38.52 17.10 26.95
CA SER A 324 39.92 17.27 27.31
C SER A 324 40.00 17.06 28.81
N SER A 325 40.77 16.07 29.25
CA SER A 325 41.20 15.97 30.64
C SER A 325 42.16 17.12 30.95
N SER A 326 41.65 18.35 30.96
CA SER A 326 42.31 19.49 31.57
C SER A 326 41.76 19.55 32.98
N LYS A 327 42.56 19.06 33.94
CA LYS A 327 42.42 19.53 35.32
C LYS A 327 42.55 21.06 35.28
N PHE A 328 41.75 21.74 36.10
CA PHE A 328 41.83 23.17 36.39
C PHE A 328 41.15 24.11 35.37
N ARG A 329 39.91 24.51 35.65
CA ARG A 329 39.52 25.82 36.22
C ARG A 329 38.00 25.96 36.14
N GLU A 330 37.33 26.14 37.27
CA GLU A 330 35.94 26.59 37.32
C GLU A 330 35.83 27.99 36.71
N SER A 331 34.85 28.20 35.82
CA SER A 331 34.08 29.44 35.69
C SER A 331 32.85 29.18 34.83
N SER A 332 31.71 29.57 35.38
CA SER A 332 30.36 29.48 34.81
C SER A 332 30.14 30.44 33.63
N SER A 333 29.42 29.96 32.62
CA SER A 333 28.54 30.64 31.64
C SER A 333 28.47 29.71 30.41
N GLY A 334 27.34 29.34 29.83
CA GLY A 334 26.18 30.16 29.53
C GLY A 334 26.33 30.66 28.09
N HIS A 335 25.73 29.93 27.14
CA HIS A 335 25.72 30.13 25.69
C HIS A 335 26.98 29.72 24.91
N ASP A 336 26.81 28.79 23.96
CA ASP A 336 27.55 28.75 22.71
C ASP A 336 26.64 28.10 21.64
N LEU A 337 25.89 28.96 20.95
CA LEU A 337 25.20 28.66 19.69
C LEU A 337 26.00 29.31 18.56
N ALA A 338 26.20 28.55 17.48
CA ALA A 338 26.77 28.94 16.17
C ALA A 338 28.30 29.22 16.19
N SER A 339 29.08 29.06 15.12
CA SER A 339 28.82 28.91 13.68
C SER A 339 30.08 28.31 13.02
N ASP A 340 29.91 27.90 11.75
CA ASP A 340 30.92 27.73 10.69
C ASP A 340 31.22 26.29 10.24
N CYS A 341 30.27 25.73 9.49
CA CYS A 341 30.51 24.68 8.51
C CYS A 341 29.96 25.10 7.14
N ILE A 342 30.86 25.07 6.15
CA ILE A 342 30.73 25.05 4.69
C ILE A 342 29.28 25.13 4.14
N ASN A 343 29.02 26.19 3.38
CA ASN A 343 27.77 26.66 2.78
C ASN A 343 26.97 25.68 1.87
N GLY A 344 27.27 24.37 1.83
CA GLY A 344 26.56 23.40 1.00
C GLY A 344 25.60 22.46 1.76
N VAL A 345 25.88 22.17 3.04
CA VAL A 345 25.14 21.12 3.80
C VAL A 345 24.03 21.71 4.69
N ARG A 346 24.10 23.01 4.98
CA ARG A 346 23.17 23.70 5.90
C ARG A 346 21.75 23.86 5.35
N SER A 347 21.58 23.86 4.02
CA SER A 347 20.29 24.14 3.38
C SER A 347 19.24 23.01 3.50
N VAL A 348 19.60 21.79 3.95
CA VAL A 348 18.72 20.61 3.83
C VAL A 348 18.16 20.11 5.17
N TYR A 349 18.71 20.55 6.32
CA TYR A 349 18.30 20.06 7.65
C TYR A 349 17.82 21.19 8.58
N GLU A 350 17.11 22.18 8.03
CA GLU A 350 16.68 23.39 8.76
C GLU A 350 15.59 23.19 9.81
N SER A 351 15.14 21.97 10.08
CA SER A 351 14.09 21.77 11.08
C SER A 351 14.58 20.90 12.23
N GLU A 352 14.91 21.55 13.36
CA GLU A 352 15.02 20.88 14.68
C GLU A 352 13.77 20.04 15.00
N ASP A 353 12.65 20.31 14.33
CA ASP A 353 11.39 19.58 14.38
C ASP A 353 11.53 18.10 14.01
N CYS A 354 12.43 17.73 13.08
CA CYS A 354 12.59 16.32 12.66
C CYS A 354 13.11 15.43 13.79
N VAL A 355 13.91 15.97 14.71
CA VAL A 355 14.43 15.21 15.86
C VAL A 355 13.32 14.86 16.86
N SER A 356 12.24 15.66 16.92
CA SER A 356 11.08 15.41 17.79
C SER A 356 10.29 14.16 17.38
N HIS A 357 10.38 13.76 16.10
CA HIS A 357 9.71 12.58 15.54
C HIS A 357 10.40 11.25 15.85
N VAL A 358 11.55 11.26 16.55
CA VAL A 358 12.28 10.04 16.95
C VAL A 358 11.94 9.71 18.39
N ALA A 359 11.32 8.56 18.67
CA ALA A 359 10.93 8.21 20.04
C ALA A 359 12.09 7.63 20.89
N ASN A 360 13.03 6.93 20.26
CA ASN A 360 14.11 6.18 20.91
C ASN A 360 15.47 6.88 20.80
N HIS A 361 15.56 8.16 21.21
CA HIS A 361 16.79 8.97 21.09
C HIS A 361 18.02 8.28 21.68
N SER A 362 17.89 7.64 22.85
CA SER A 362 19.00 7.01 23.56
C SER A 362 19.65 5.88 22.74
N GLU A 363 18.84 5.08 22.04
CA GLU A 363 19.31 3.98 21.21
C GLU A 363 20.13 4.51 20.02
N TRP A 364 19.60 5.49 19.29
CA TRP A 364 20.31 6.15 18.18
C TRP A 364 21.60 6.83 18.63
N LEU A 365 21.55 7.58 19.74
CA LEU A 365 22.74 8.25 20.29
C LEU A 365 23.80 7.25 20.74
N SER A 366 23.42 6.02 21.11
CA SER A 366 24.36 4.95 21.47
C SER A 366 25.15 4.41 20.28
N LEU A 367 24.64 4.59 19.05
CA LEU A 367 25.27 4.11 17.82
C LEU A 367 26.44 5.00 17.35
N ARG A 368 26.64 6.15 17.97
CA ARG A 368 27.77 7.03 17.65
C ARG A 368 29.11 6.42 18.09
N MET A 369 30.15 6.62 17.29
CA MET A 369 31.52 6.26 17.64
C MET A 369 32.05 7.22 18.71
N GLN A 370 32.41 6.70 19.88
CA GLN A 370 33.08 7.51 20.91
C GLN A 370 34.53 7.80 20.47
N GLY A 371 34.84 9.08 20.22
CA GLY A 371 36.23 9.55 20.11
C GLY A 371 36.85 9.64 18.71
N GLY A 372 36.07 9.68 17.63
CA GLY A 372 36.55 9.94 16.26
C GLY A 372 36.20 11.34 15.75
N GLY A 373 37.20 12.20 15.56
CA GLY A 373 37.07 13.57 15.02
C GLY A 373 37.42 14.65 16.04
N ARG A 374 38.21 15.65 15.65
CA ARG A 374 39.06 16.51 16.51
C ARG A 374 38.28 17.42 17.47
N SER A 375 38.89 17.71 18.62
CA SER A 375 38.55 18.91 19.40
C SER A 375 38.73 20.14 18.52
N TRP A 376 37.70 20.96 18.40
CA TRP A 376 37.81 22.33 17.93
C TRP A 376 38.83 23.06 18.82
N ARG A 377 40.00 23.40 18.28
CA ARG A 377 40.82 24.50 18.80
C ARG A 377 40.66 25.65 17.81
N GLY A 378 40.38 26.81 18.37
CA GLY A 378 39.79 27.95 17.68
C GLY A 378 40.58 28.50 16.50
N ILE A 379 39.81 29.12 15.61
CA ILE A 379 40.28 30.21 14.77
C ILE A 379 39.72 31.48 15.42
N SER A 380 40.41 31.97 16.46
CA SER A 380 40.39 33.40 16.75
C SER A 380 41.59 33.99 16.03
N GLY A 381 41.34 34.89 15.09
CA GLY A 381 42.37 35.77 14.54
C GLY A 381 42.59 35.65 13.04
N CYS A 382 41.54 35.73 12.23
CA CYS A 382 41.65 36.33 10.91
C CYS A 382 40.46 37.28 10.72
N LEU A 383 40.77 38.53 10.39
CA LEU A 383 39.87 39.62 9.99
C LEU A 383 39.27 40.47 11.13
N ASN A 384 39.88 41.64 11.34
CA ASN A 384 39.14 42.86 11.05
C ASN A 384 39.99 43.79 10.17
N PRO A 385 39.40 44.45 9.16
CA PRO A 385 40.06 45.41 8.28
C PRO A 385 40.09 46.82 8.91
N ASP A 386 40.84 47.70 8.27
CA ASP A 386 41.22 49.07 8.65
C ASP A 386 40.11 49.98 9.21
N ALA A 387 40.48 50.84 10.17
CA ALA A 387 40.02 52.24 10.25
C ALA A 387 40.87 53.09 11.22
N GLN A 388 41.52 54.12 10.62
CA GLN A 388 42.19 55.32 11.15
C GLN A 388 43.58 55.22 11.76
#